data_AF-A0A4Y9Y2R9-F1
#
_entry.id   AF-A0A4Y9Y2R9-F1
#
_cell.length_a   1.000
_cell.length_b   1.000
_cell.length_c   1.000
_cell.angle_alpha   90.00
_cell.angle_beta   90.00
_cell.angle_gamma   90.00
#
_symmetry.space_group_name_H-M   'P 1'
#
loop_
_entity.id
_entity.type
_entity.pdbx_description
1 polymer ?
#
loop_
_entity_poly.entity_id
_entity_poly.type
_entity_poly.pdbx_seq_one_letter_code
_entity_poly.pdbx_strand_id
1 'polypeptide(L)'
;MASVKVTKVCCIGAGYVGGPTCAVIALKCPHIQVTIVDLNQARVDAWNSPDFDLPIYEPGLVDVVKQARGRNLFFSTDVDKGIQEADLIFVSVNTPTKKSGVGAGFAADLKGLGSAYMRPCAALVGAPGELPFAAGYVELATRRIAAVAHSSKIVVEKSTVPCRTAESMRTILEANSRPGCRFDILSNPEFLAEGTAIADLFSPDRVLIGSLQSPEGKAA
;
A
#
# COMPACT_ATOMS: atom_id res chain seq x y z
N MET A 1 2.64 23.18 -13.17
CA MET A 1 2.02 21.86 -13.39
C MET A 1 0.79 21.75 -12.52
N ALA A 2 -0.32 21.19 -13.02
CA ALA A 2 -1.53 21.05 -12.22
C ALA A 2 -1.32 19.94 -11.19
N SER A 3 -1.59 20.23 -9.91
CA SER A 3 -1.58 19.26 -8.82
C SER A 3 -2.61 18.16 -9.12
N VAL A 4 -2.23 16.89 -8.92
CA VAL A 4 -3.14 15.75 -9.08
C VAL A 4 -4.17 15.83 -7.96
N LYS A 5 -5.43 16.09 -8.32
CA LYS A 5 -6.52 16.11 -7.35
C LYS A 5 -6.89 14.67 -6.98
N VAL A 6 -6.45 14.22 -5.80
CA VAL A 6 -6.79 12.90 -5.28
C VAL A 6 -8.27 12.85 -4.87
N THR A 7 -9.03 11.98 -5.51
CA THR A 7 -10.45 11.72 -5.20
C THR A 7 -10.70 10.25 -4.85
N LYS A 8 -9.85 9.35 -5.35
CA LYS A 8 -9.91 7.92 -5.06
C LYS A 8 -8.58 7.43 -4.48
N VAL A 9 -8.66 6.82 -3.31
CA VAL A 9 -7.55 6.19 -2.60
C VAL A 9 -7.76 4.68 -2.58
N CYS A 10 -6.73 3.93 -2.96
CA CYS A 10 -6.65 2.50 -2.72
C CYS A 10 -5.59 2.23 -1.64
N CYS A 11 -5.83 1.26 -0.76
CA CYS A 11 -4.82 0.79 0.18
C CYS A 11 -4.64 -0.72 0.04
N ILE A 12 -3.45 -1.15 -0.34
CA ILE A 12 -3.08 -2.56 -0.43
C ILE A 12 -2.57 -3.01 0.95
N GLY A 13 -3.38 -3.80 1.64
CA GLY A 13 -3.13 -4.34 2.97
C GLY A 13 -4.17 -3.88 3.98
N ALA A 14 -5.09 -4.78 4.37
CA ALA A 14 -6.15 -4.51 5.35
C ALA A 14 -5.72 -4.85 6.79
N GLY A 15 -4.44 -4.66 7.09
CA GLY A 15 -3.85 -4.95 8.41
C GLY A 15 -3.97 -3.79 9.40
N TYR A 16 -3.15 -3.86 10.44
CA TYR A 16 -3.10 -2.90 11.56
C TYR A 16 -2.79 -1.47 11.15
N VAL A 17 -1.96 -1.26 10.13
CA VAL A 17 -1.62 0.07 9.64
C VAL A 17 -2.67 0.58 8.64
N GLY A 18 -2.90 -0.19 7.58
CA GLY A 18 -3.75 0.21 6.46
C GLY A 18 -5.21 0.42 6.85
N GLY A 19 -5.77 -0.47 7.69
CA GLY A 19 -7.17 -0.42 8.13
C GLY A 19 -7.53 0.87 8.86
N PRO A 20 -6.99 1.09 10.08
CA PRO A 20 -7.22 2.30 10.87
C PRO A 20 -6.89 3.59 10.11
N THR A 21 -5.73 3.65 9.44
CA THR A 21 -5.33 4.86 8.68
C THR A 21 -6.38 5.25 7.65
N CYS A 22 -6.79 4.29 6.81
CA CYS A 22 -7.74 4.54 5.73
C CYS A 22 -9.17 4.76 6.24
N ALA A 23 -9.54 4.14 7.37
CA ALA A 23 -10.81 4.41 8.02
C ALA A 23 -10.90 5.86 8.52
N VAL A 24 -9.84 6.38 9.14
CA VAL A 24 -9.77 7.78 9.57
C VAL A 24 -9.74 8.74 8.38
N ILE A 25 -9.00 8.42 7.30
CA ILE A 25 -9.02 9.23 6.07
C ILE A 25 -10.45 9.31 5.51
N ALA A 26 -11.17 8.18 5.40
CA ALA A 26 -12.53 8.18 4.88
C ALA A 26 -13.50 8.97 5.78
N LEU A 27 -13.32 8.93 7.10
CA LEU A 27 -14.11 9.70 8.04
C LEU A 27 -13.85 11.20 7.91
N LYS A 28 -12.58 11.62 7.88
CA LYS A 28 -12.18 13.04 7.87
C LYS A 28 -12.31 13.69 6.49
N CYS A 29 -12.19 12.91 5.42
CA CYS A 29 -12.26 13.36 4.03
C CYS A 29 -13.49 12.76 3.32
N PRO A 30 -14.71 13.27 3.57
CA PRO A 30 -15.94 12.67 3.06
C PRO A 30 -16.07 12.69 1.52
N HIS A 31 -15.27 13.52 0.85
CA HIS A 31 -15.21 13.66 -0.60
C HIS A 31 -14.21 12.70 -1.26
N ILE A 32 -13.42 11.96 -0.48
CA ILE A 32 -12.47 10.96 -0.97
C ILE A 32 -13.10 9.59 -0.82
N GLN A 33 -13.13 8.81 -1.90
CA GLN A 33 -13.48 7.39 -1.85
C GLN A 33 -12.23 6.58 -1.46
N VAL A 34 -12.33 5.77 -0.42
CA VAL A 34 -11.24 4.94 0.10
C VAL A 34 -11.62 3.48 -0.05
N THR A 35 -10.80 2.71 -0.77
CA THR A 35 -10.97 1.27 -0.95
C THR A 35 -9.76 0.54 -0.41
N ILE A 36 -9.95 -0.28 0.62
CA ILE A 36 -8.90 -1.11 1.21
C ILE A 36 -9.01 -2.51 0.60
N VAL A 37 -7.89 -3.01 0.07
CA VAL A 37 -7.82 -4.31 -0.58
C VAL A 37 -6.84 -5.24 0.12
N ASP A 38 -7.19 -6.52 0.23
CA ASP A 38 -6.32 -7.56 0.78
C ASP A 38 -6.58 -8.89 0.07
N LEU A 39 -5.57 -9.74 -0.05
CA LEU A 39 -5.72 -11.08 -0.64
C LEU A 39 -6.41 -12.05 0.31
N ASN A 40 -6.40 -11.76 1.61
CA ASN A 40 -7.03 -12.61 2.62
C ASN A 40 -8.55 -12.34 2.67
N GLN A 41 -9.32 -13.23 2.05
CA GLN A 41 -10.80 -13.14 2.03
C GLN A 41 -11.39 -13.10 3.44
N ALA A 42 -10.96 -13.96 4.36
CA ALA A 42 -11.50 -13.99 5.73
C ALA A 42 -11.28 -12.66 6.47
N ARG A 43 -10.15 -11.99 6.22
CA ARG A 43 -9.86 -10.66 6.77
C ARG A 43 -10.79 -9.60 6.18
N VAL A 44 -10.99 -9.61 4.86
CA VAL A 44 -11.91 -8.68 4.17
C VAL A 44 -13.35 -8.90 4.63
N ASP A 45 -13.75 -10.16 4.83
CA ASP A 45 -15.08 -10.52 5.33
C ASP A 45 -15.28 -10.00 6.76
N ALA A 46 -14.27 -10.13 7.64
CA ALA A 46 -14.32 -9.56 8.99
C ALA A 46 -14.46 -8.02 8.95
N TRP A 47 -13.72 -7.32 8.08
CA TRP A 47 -13.89 -5.88 7.88
C TRP A 47 -15.28 -5.50 7.34
N ASN A 48 -15.94 -6.40 6.62
CA ASN A 48 -17.30 -6.24 6.09
C ASN A 48 -18.38 -6.87 6.99
N SER A 49 -18.02 -7.43 8.15
CA SER A 49 -18.96 -8.09 9.06
C SER A 49 -20.12 -7.14 9.43
N PRO A 50 -21.39 -7.56 9.32
CA PRO A 50 -22.53 -6.73 9.67
C PRO A 50 -22.51 -6.34 11.16
N ASP A 51 -21.96 -7.20 12.01
CA ASP A 51 -21.86 -7.00 13.46
C ASP A 51 -20.64 -6.15 13.86
N PHE A 52 -19.80 -5.77 12.88
CA PHE A 52 -18.54 -5.05 13.08
C PHE A 52 -17.54 -5.81 13.97
N ASP A 53 -17.52 -7.14 13.84
CA ASP A 53 -16.46 -8.00 14.35
C ASP A 53 -15.17 -7.82 13.51
N LEU A 54 -14.53 -6.67 13.70
CA LEU A 54 -13.34 -6.29 12.95
C LEU A 54 -12.18 -7.26 13.25
N PRO A 55 -11.27 -7.51 12.29
CA PRO A 55 -10.13 -8.42 12.49
C PRO A 55 -9.07 -7.84 13.45
N ILE A 56 -9.27 -6.61 13.95
CA ILE A 56 -8.35 -5.86 14.78
C ILE A 56 -9.17 -5.13 15.84
N TYR A 57 -8.69 -5.20 17.08
CA TYR A 57 -9.27 -4.45 18.19
C TYR A 57 -8.45 -3.19 18.43
N GLU A 58 -9.09 -2.03 18.30
CA GLU A 58 -8.54 -0.72 18.64
C GLU A 58 -9.65 0.14 19.27
N PRO A 59 -9.40 0.83 20.39
CA PRO A 59 -10.38 1.72 21.00
C PRO A 59 -10.88 2.78 20.00
N GLY A 60 -12.20 2.81 19.77
CA GLY A 60 -12.86 3.76 18.86
C GLY A 60 -12.85 3.37 17.37
N LEU A 61 -12.12 2.32 16.96
CA LEU A 61 -12.04 1.94 15.54
C LEU A 61 -13.39 1.51 14.97
N VAL A 62 -14.16 0.73 15.74
CA VAL A 62 -15.49 0.27 15.34
C VAL A 62 -16.40 1.47 15.01
N ASP A 63 -16.36 2.53 15.81
CA ASP A 63 -17.20 3.72 15.62
C ASP A 63 -16.79 4.52 14.37
N VAL A 64 -15.48 4.60 14.09
CA VAL A 64 -14.95 5.22 12.86
C VAL A 64 -15.42 4.44 11.64
N VAL A 65 -15.27 3.11 11.65
CA VAL A 65 -15.65 2.23 10.54
C VAL A 65 -17.17 2.28 10.32
N LYS A 66 -17.99 2.25 11.38
CA LYS A 66 -19.45 2.39 11.32
C LYS A 66 -19.89 3.65 10.56
N GLN A 67 -19.21 4.77 10.75
CA GLN A 67 -19.57 6.05 10.13
C GLN A 67 -19.11 6.20 8.68
N ALA A 68 -18.09 5.45 8.27
CA ALA A 68 -17.48 5.58 6.94
C ALA A 68 -17.84 4.43 5.99
N ARG A 69 -17.96 3.19 6.50
CA ARG A 69 -18.17 1.98 5.71
C ARG A 69 -19.50 2.05 4.97
N GLY A 70 -19.46 1.85 3.66
CA GLY A 70 -20.63 1.97 2.77
C GLY A 70 -20.97 3.40 2.33
N ARG A 71 -20.42 4.44 2.98
CA ARG A 71 -20.52 5.83 2.52
C ARG A 71 -19.41 6.16 1.53
N ASN A 72 -18.17 6.07 1.99
CA ASN A 72 -16.98 6.31 1.19
C ASN A 72 -15.79 5.42 1.58
N LEU A 73 -15.96 4.48 2.51
CA LEU A 73 -14.99 3.45 2.85
C LEU A 73 -15.50 2.08 2.39
N PHE A 74 -14.65 1.35 1.67
CA PHE A 74 -14.96 0.05 1.10
C PHE A 74 -13.82 -0.95 1.34
N PHE A 75 -14.17 -2.23 1.49
CA PHE A 75 -13.21 -3.33 1.64
C PHE A 75 -13.47 -4.37 0.56
N SER A 76 -12.42 -4.83 -0.13
CA SER A 76 -12.55 -5.76 -1.26
C SER A 76 -11.35 -6.70 -1.37
N THR A 77 -11.53 -7.85 -2.01
CA THR A 77 -10.43 -8.72 -2.45
C THR A 77 -9.98 -8.44 -3.88
N ASP A 78 -10.69 -7.59 -4.62
CA ASP A 78 -10.34 -7.17 -5.98
C ASP A 78 -9.26 -6.08 -5.97
N VAL A 79 -8.01 -6.52 -5.82
CA VAL A 79 -6.82 -5.66 -5.79
C VAL A 79 -6.66 -4.89 -7.10
N ASP A 80 -6.92 -5.54 -8.23
CA ASP A 80 -6.68 -4.95 -9.54
C ASP A 80 -7.60 -3.78 -9.81
N LYS A 81 -8.90 -3.96 -9.57
CA LYS A 81 -9.87 -2.89 -9.69
C LYS A 81 -9.53 -1.73 -8.77
N GLY A 82 -9.13 -2.02 -7.53
CA GLY A 82 -8.67 -1.00 -6.59
C GLY A 82 -7.49 -0.19 -7.13
N ILE A 83 -6.50 -0.84 -7.73
CA ILE A 83 -5.34 -0.18 -8.37
C ILE A 83 -5.79 0.67 -9.55
N GLN A 84 -6.63 0.13 -10.44
CA GLN A 84 -7.04 0.81 -11.67
C GLN A 84 -7.76 2.13 -11.38
N GLU A 85 -8.71 2.09 -10.44
CA GLU A 85 -9.56 3.24 -10.12
C GLU A 85 -8.88 4.32 -9.28
N ALA A 86 -7.79 4.01 -8.58
CA ALA A 86 -7.18 4.93 -7.64
C ALA A 86 -6.31 6.02 -8.30
N ASP A 87 -6.35 7.21 -7.72
CA ASP A 87 -5.41 8.31 -7.97
C ASP A 87 -4.15 8.14 -7.10
N LEU A 88 -4.36 7.69 -5.86
CA LEU A 88 -3.33 7.45 -4.85
C LEU A 88 -3.45 6.03 -4.28
N ILE A 89 -2.33 5.31 -4.20
CA ILE A 89 -2.26 3.95 -3.69
C ILE A 89 -1.33 3.88 -2.48
N PHE A 90 -1.88 3.56 -1.31
CA PHE A 90 -1.07 3.16 -0.15
C PHE A 90 -0.62 1.70 -0.30
N VAL A 91 0.66 1.45 -0.05
CA VAL A 91 1.23 0.11 0.11
C VAL A 91 1.51 -0.12 1.59
N SER A 92 0.65 -0.91 2.23
CA SER A 92 0.65 -1.19 3.67
C SER A 92 0.72 -2.71 3.94
N VAL A 93 1.70 -3.36 3.34
CA VAL A 93 1.92 -4.81 3.46
C VAL A 93 2.99 -5.12 4.50
N ASN A 94 2.97 -6.34 5.04
CA ASN A 94 3.95 -6.79 6.02
C ASN A 94 5.34 -6.90 5.38
N THR A 95 6.39 -6.56 6.13
CA THR A 95 7.80 -6.73 5.75
C THR A 95 8.51 -7.60 6.79
N PRO A 96 8.24 -8.93 6.82
CA PRO A 96 8.78 -9.81 7.86
C PRO A 96 10.31 -9.86 7.80
N THR A 97 10.96 -10.13 8.93
CA THR A 97 12.42 -10.30 8.98
C THR A 97 12.88 -11.53 8.21
N LYS A 98 13.98 -11.41 7.47
CA LYS A 98 14.59 -12.52 6.72
C LYS A 98 14.94 -13.66 7.66
N LYS A 99 14.53 -14.88 7.30
CA LYS A 99 14.89 -16.10 8.04
C LYS A 99 16.21 -16.74 7.59
N SER A 100 16.75 -16.35 6.43
CA SER A 100 17.97 -16.93 5.85
C SER A 100 18.70 -15.98 4.89
N GLY A 101 20.00 -16.22 4.70
CA GLY A 101 20.89 -15.41 3.85
C GLY A 101 21.49 -14.19 4.55
N VAL A 102 22.17 -13.31 3.80
CA VAL A 102 22.79 -12.08 4.36
C VAL A 102 21.71 -11.22 5.01
N GLY A 103 21.94 -10.84 6.28
CA GLY A 103 20.99 -10.08 7.08
C GLY A 103 19.83 -10.91 7.68
N ALA A 104 19.92 -12.25 7.68
CA ALA A 104 18.95 -13.08 8.39
C ALA A 104 18.87 -12.71 9.88
N GLY A 105 17.65 -12.63 10.42
CA GLY A 105 17.38 -12.21 11.80
C GLY A 105 17.37 -10.70 12.03
N PHE A 106 17.80 -9.88 11.07
CA PHE A 106 17.93 -8.42 11.26
C PHE A 106 17.30 -7.58 10.13
N ALA A 107 17.47 -7.99 8.87
CA ALA A 107 16.95 -7.26 7.72
C ALA A 107 15.55 -7.73 7.33
N ALA A 108 14.70 -6.81 6.85
CA ALA A 108 13.40 -7.19 6.30
C ALA A 108 13.57 -8.01 5.01
N ASP A 109 12.62 -8.92 4.77
CA ASP A 109 12.61 -9.80 3.61
C ASP A 109 12.13 -9.06 2.37
N LEU A 110 13.09 -8.35 1.76
CA LEU A 110 12.99 -7.70 0.46
C LEU A 110 13.72 -8.52 -0.62
N LYS A 111 13.77 -9.87 -0.51
CA LYS A 111 14.45 -10.69 -1.53
C LYS A 111 13.94 -10.28 -2.92
N GLY A 112 14.90 -9.86 -3.75
CA GLY A 112 14.72 -9.05 -4.95
C GLY A 112 15.96 -8.20 -5.25
N LEU A 113 16.64 -7.69 -4.22
CA LEU A 113 17.70 -6.69 -4.40
C LEU A 113 19.14 -7.21 -4.71
N GLY A 114 19.35 -8.52 -4.93
CA GLY A 114 20.72 -9.07 -4.94
C GLY A 114 21.15 -10.01 -6.07
N SER A 115 20.25 -10.48 -6.94
CA SER A 115 20.65 -11.42 -8.01
C SER A 115 19.80 -11.40 -9.29
N ALA A 116 18.69 -10.65 -9.34
CA ALA A 116 17.81 -10.61 -10.51
C ALA A 116 18.24 -9.60 -11.60
N TYR A 117 19.36 -8.88 -11.42
CA TYR A 117 19.82 -7.82 -12.33
C TYR A 117 20.33 -8.32 -13.71
N MET A 118 20.22 -9.62 -14.01
CA MET A 118 20.83 -10.25 -15.19
C MET A 118 19.86 -11.19 -15.95
N ARG A 119 18.53 -10.98 -15.87
CA ARG A 119 17.60 -11.72 -16.74
C ARG A 119 16.65 -10.78 -17.49
N PRO A 120 16.68 -10.77 -18.83
CA PRO A 120 15.74 -9.98 -19.62
C PRO A 120 14.30 -10.49 -19.42
N CYS A 121 13.34 -9.56 -19.45
CA CYS A 121 11.91 -9.77 -19.19
C CYS A 121 11.24 -10.91 -19.98
N ALA A 122 11.87 -11.44 -21.03
CA ALA A 122 11.29 -12.49 -21.88
C ALA A 122 11.24 -13.89 -21.22
N ALA A 123 11.95 -14.12 -20.10
CA ALA A 123 12.02 -15.45 -19.48
C ALA A 123 11.11 -15.66 -18.24
N LEU A 124 10.20 -14.73 -17.95
CA LEU A 124 9.26 -14.82 -16.83
C LEU A 124 7.85 -15.29 -17.22
N VAL A 125 7.63 -15.70 -18.48
CA VAL A 125 6.47 -16.53 -18.83
C VAL A 125 6.77 -17.98 -18.42
N GLY A 126 6.92 -18.19 -17.11
CA GLY A 126 6.82 -19.51 -16.51
C GLY A 126 5.37 -20.00 -16.60
N ALA A 127 5.19 -21.31 -16.64
CA ALA A 127 3.88 -21.97 -16.71
C ALA A 127 2.88 -21.39 -15.69
N PRO A 128 1.56 -21.38 -16.00
CA PRO A 128 0.55 -20.89 -15.07
C PRO A 128 0.60 -21.71 -13.78
N GLY A 129 1.11 -21.10 -12.71
CA GLY A 129 1.18 -21.72 -11.38
C GLY A 129 2.51 -21.58 -10.63
N GLU A 130 3.61 -21.17 -11.27
CA GLU A 130 4.91 -21.00 -10.59
C GLU A 130 5.42 -19.57 -10.67
N LEU A 131 5.07 -18.75 -9.67
CA LEU A 131 5.75 -17.49 -9.40
C LEU A 131 7.15 -17.77 -8.84
N PRO A 132 8.21 -17.07 -9.29
CA PRO A 132 9.55 -17.30 -8.80
C PRO A 132 9.61 -17.07 -7.29
N PHE A 133 10.06 -18.10 -6.58
CA PHE A 133 10.23 -18.13 -5.13
C PHE A 133 11.03 -16.91 -4.62
N ALA A 134 10.43 -16.17 -3.67
CA ALA A 134 11.04 -15.12 -2.83
C ALA A 134 11.10 -13.68 -3.36
N ALA A 135 9.95 -13.07 -3.67
CA ALA A 135 9.79 -11.61 -3.70
C ALA A 135 9.15 -11.09 -2.40
N GLY A 136 9.68 -10.02 -1.82
CA GLY A 136 9.06 -9.36 -0.66
C GLY A 136 7.68 -8.78 -1.00
N TYR A 137 6.75 -8.70 -0.03
CA TYR A 137 5.36 -8.29 -0.31
C TYR A 137 5.25 -6.90 -0.94
N VAL A 138 6.15 -5.97 -0.59
CA VAL A 138 6.19 -4.62 -1.20
C VAL A 138 6.55 -4.68 -2.68
N GLU A 139 7.51 -5.51 -3.06
CA GLU A 139 7.89 -5.71 -4.47
C GLU A 139 6.73 -6.34 -5.26
N LEU A 140 6.06 -7.35 -4.69
CA LEU A 140 4.89 -7.98 -5.32
C LEU A 140 3.76 -6.96 -5.56
N ALA A 141 3.44 -6.15 -4.55
CA ALA A 141 2.45 -5.08 -4.68
C ALA A 141 2.86 -4.07 -5.77
N THR A 142 4.13 -3.66 -5.79
CA THR A 142 4.65 -2.69 -6.77
C THR A 142 4.62 -3.23 -8.20
N ARG A 143 5.03 -4.48 -8.40
CA ARG A 143 4.95 -5.16 -9.71
C ARG A 143 3.51 -5.28 -10.17
N ARG A 144 2.57 -5.55 -9.26
CA ARG A 144 1.15 -5.60 -9.59
C ARG A 144 0.62 -4.25 -10.02
N ILE A 145 0.98 -3.17 -9.30
CA ILE A 145 0.65 -1.79 -9.68
C ILE A 145 1.15 -1.50 -11.10
N ALA A 146 2.42 -1.78 -11.42
CA ALA A 146 2.98 -1.55 -12.75
C ALA A 146 2.22 -2.26 -13.87
N ALA A 147 1.81 -3.52 -13.64
CA ALA A 147 1.14 -4.34 -14.63
C ALA A 147 -0.31 -3.90 -14.90
N VAL A 148 -1.01 -3.47 -13.85
CA VAL A 148 -2.46 -3.26 -13.84
C VAL A 148 -2.84 -1.80 -14.05
N ALA A 149 -2.00 -0.84 -13.63
CA ALA A 149 -2.30 0.58 -13.77
C ALA A 149 -2.33 1.01 -15.25
N HIS A 150 -3.40 1.72 -15.62
CA HIS A 150 -3.61 2.30 -16.96
C HIS A 150 -3.51 3.83 -16.99
N SER A 151 -3.28 4.45 -15.83
CA SER A 151 -3.13 5.90 -15.66
C SER A 151 -2.00 6.18 -14.67
N SER A 152 -1.51 7.41 -14.68
CA SER A 152 -0.52 7.89 -13.71
C SER A 152 -1.08 7.90 -12.30
N LYS A 153 -0.27 7.55 -11.30
CA LYS A 153 -0.69 7.40 -9.90
C LYS A 153 0.37 7.88 -8.92
N ILE A 154 -0.07 8.29 -7.74
CA ILE A 154 0.81 8.50 -6.59
C ILE A 154 0.85 7.19 -5.80
N VAL A 155 2.03 6.64 -5.55
CA VAL A 155 2.22 5.43 -4.76
C VAL A 155 2.87 5.83 -3.44
N VAL A 156 2.18 5.58 -2.34
CA VAL A 156 2.61 5.95 -1.00
C VAL A 156 2.99 4.69 -0.23
N GLU A 157 4.25 4.60 0.12
CA GLU A 157 4.77 3.56 1.00
C GLU A 157 4.50 3.98 2.45
N LYS A 158 3.70 3.17 3.18
CA LYS A 158 3.23 3.47 4.54
C LYS A 158 3.91 2.62 5.63
N SER A 159 4.27 1.38 5.29
CA SER A 159 4.80 0.39 6.23
C SER A 159 6.17 0.80 6.81
N THR A 160 6.58 0.15 7.90
CA THR A 160 7.94 0.25 8.46
C THR A 160 8.95 -0.44 7.54
N VAL A 161 9.23 0.16 6.38
CA VAL A 161 10.09 -0.46 5.38
C VAL A 161 11.56 -0.07 5.58
N PRO A 162 12.50 -0.91 5.13
CA PRO A 162 13.91 -0.55 5.10
C PRO A 162 14.19 0.69 4.24
N CYS A 163 15.24 1.41 4.59
CA CYS A 163 15.81 2.47 3.75
C CYS A 163 16.01 1.98 2.30
N ARG A 164 15.75 2.85 1.33
CA ARG A 164 15.81 2.59 -0.13
C ARG A 164 14.67 1.75 -0.74
N THR A 165 13.63 1.42 0.02
CA THR A 165 12.44 0.76 -0.55
C THR A 165 11.80 1.62 -1.65
N ALA A 166 11.68 2.93 -1.44
CA ALA A 166 11.17 3.85 -2.46
C ALA A 166 11.99 3.87 -3.76
N GLU A 167 13.32 3.69 -3.66
CA GLU A 167 14.20 3.57 -4.83
C GLU A 167 13.96 2.25 -5.57
N SER A 168 13.84 1.14 -4.84
CA SER A 168 13.50 -0.16 -5.42
C SER A 168 12.13 -0.15 -6.12
N MET A 169 11.13 0.46 -5.47
CA MET A 169 9.80 0.60 -6.05
C MET A 169 9.86 1.39 -7.36
N ARG A 170 10.68 2.45 -7.41
CA ARG A 170 10.87 3.23 -8.63
C ARG A 170 11.43 2.39 -9.75
N THR A 171 12.52 1.68 -9.51
CA THR A 171 13.15 0.83 -10.54
C THR A 171 12.16 -0.17 -11.10
N ILE A 172 11.30 -0.75 -10.26
CA ILE A 172 10.25 -1.68 -10.71
C ILE A 172 9.21 -0.95 -11.56
N LEU A 173 8.68 0.18 -11.11
CA LEU A 173 7.67 0.93 -11.85
C LEU A 173 8.24 1.42 -13.19
N GLU A 174 9.40 2.06 -13.22
CA GLU A 174 10.02 2.56 -14.45
C GLU A 174 10.28 1.46 -15.49
N ALA A 175 10.69 0.26 -15.04
CA ALA A 175 10.99 -0.86 -15.94
C ALA A 175 9.75 -1.60 -16.47
N ASN A 176 8.60 -1.52 -15.79
CA ASN A 176 7.43 -2.36 -16.08
C ASN A 176 6.14 -1.57 -16.38
N SER A 177 6.16 -0.24 -16.25
CA SER A 177 4.99 0.59 -16.49
C SER A 177 4.64 0.68 -17.96
N ARG A 178 3.34 0.81 -18.24
CA ARG A 178 2.83 1.06 -19.59
C ARG A 178 3.31 2.42 -20.11
N PRO A 179 3.56 2.57 -21.43
CA PRO A 179 3.86 3.86 -22.02
C PRO A 179 2.80 4.90 -21.66
N GLY A 180 3.24 6.09 -21.23
CA GLY A 180 2.36 7.20 -20.85
C GLY A 180 1.83 7.15 -19.41
N CYS A 181 2.07 6.06 -18.65
CA CYS A 181 1.79 6.03 -17.20
C CYS A 181 3.01 6.52 -16.43
N ARG A 182 2.79 7.45 -15.50
CA ARG A 182 3.82 8.01 -14.62
C ARG A 182 3.50 7.72 -13.16
N PHE A 183 4.50 7.39 -12.37
CA PHE A 183 4.34 7.11 -10.95
C PHE A 183 5.21 8.03 -10.11
N ASP A 184 4.59 8.72 -9.15
CA ASP A 184 5.27 9.43 -8.08
C ASP A 184 5.29 8.56 -6.85
N ILE A 185 6.45 8.41 -6.22
CA ILE A 185 6.58 7.60 -5.00
C ILE A 185 6.80 8.54 -3.82
N LEU A 186 5.92 8.42 -2.83
CA LEU A 186 6.01 9.10 -1.55
C LEU A 186 6.30 8.08 -0.45
N SER A 187 7.04 8.49 0.56
CA SER A 187 7.18 7.74 1.81
C SER A 187 6.37 8.46 2.89
N ASN A 188 5.39 7.78 3.47
CA ASN A 188 4.58 8.31 4.55
C ASN A 188 4.59 7.31 5.71
N PRO A 189 5.67 7.26 6.51
CA PRO A 189 5.75 6.30 7.60
C PRO A 189 4.60 6.46 8.58
N GLU A 190 4.36 5.39 9.31
CA GLU A 190 3.36 5.33 10.36
C GLU A 190 4.04 5.44 11.75
N PHE A 191 3.29 5.98 12.72
CA PHE A 191 3.73 6.21 14.09
C PHE A 191 2.67 5.79 15.12
N LEU A 192 1.86 4.77 14.82
CA LEU A 192 0.77 4.35 15.71
C LEU A 192 1.30 3.36 16.75
N ALA A 193 0.67 3.36 17.92
CA ALA A 193 0.86 2.34 18.93
C ALA A 193 -0.43 1.55 19.17
N GLU A 194 -0.28 0.23 19.41
CA GLU A 194 -1.41 -0.64 19.73
C GLU A 194 -2.15 -0.14 20.98
N GLY A 195 -3.47 -0.06 20.89
CA GLY A 195 -4.36 0.48 21.90
C GLY A 195 -4.59 1.99 21.82
N THR A 196 -3.82 2.74 21.03
CA THR A 196 -3.98 4.19 20.85
C THR A 196 -4.08 4.61 19.39
N ALA A 197 -4.16 3.68 18.44
CA ALA A 197 -4.05 3.97 17.01
C ALA A 197 -5.02 5.04 16.51
N ILE A 198 -6.26 5.00 16.99
CA ILE A 198 -7.28 5.99 16.63
C ILE A 198 -6.94 7.37 17.22
N ALA A 199 -6.50 7.44 18.47
CA ALA A 199 -6.09 8.71 19.07
C ALA A 199 -4.88 9.30 18.33
N ASP A 200 -3.89 8.46 18.00
CA ASP A 200 -2.68 8.82 17.28
C ASP A 200 -2.99 9.32 15.86
N LEU A 201 -3.98 8.75 15.18
CA LEU A 201 -4.43 9.19 13.85
C LEU A 201 -5.24 10.51 13.89
N PHE A 202 -5.98 10.76 14.97
CA PHE A 202 -6.78 11.98 15.11
C PHE A 202 -5.94 13.18 15.55
N SER A 203 -4.94 12.94 16.39
CA SER A 203 -4.07 13.96 16.97
C SER A 203 -2.60 13.54 16.91
N PRO A 204 -2.02 13.37 15.70
CA PRO A 204 -0.63 12.98 15.57
C PRO A 204 0.31 14.10 16.01
N ASP A 205 1.41 13.75 16.69
CA ASP A 205 2.49 14.70 16.98
C ASP A 205 3.04 15.34 15.70
N ARG A 206 3.16 14.55 14.64
CA ARG A 206 3.58 14.96 13.30
C ARG A 206 3.12 13.97 12.23
N VAL A 207 2.95 14.48 11.01
CA VAL A 207 2.82 13.65 9.79
C VAL A 207 4.07 13.88 8.95
N LEU A 208 4.78 12.80 8.63
CA LEU A 208 5.99 12.85 7.80
C LEU A 208 5.65 12.39 6.38
N ILE A 209 5.97 13.22 5.38
CA ILE A 209 5.84 12.86 3.95
C ILE A 209 7.18 13.16 3.29
N GLY A 210 7.83 12.12 2.78
CA GLY A 210 9.05 12.22 1.99
C GLY A 210 8.72 12.10 0.51
N SER A 211 9.31 12.96 -0.31
CA SER A 211 9.17 12.92 -1.75
C SER A 211 10.49 13.19 -2.47
N LEU A 212 10.52 12.90 -3.76
CA LEU A 212 11.59 13.36 -4.62
C LEU A 212 11.64 14.87 -4.70
N GLN A 213 12.86 15.40 -4.77
CA GLN A 213 13.09 16.83 -5.00
C GLN A 213 12.94 17.23 -6.48
N SER A 214 12.06 16.57 -7.23
CA SER A 214 11.61 17.01 -8.56
C SER A 214 10.38 17.92 -8.43
N PRO A 215 10.06 18.74 -9.45
CA PRO A 215 8.85 19.57 -9.44
C PRO A 215 7.57 18.75 -9.23
N GLU A 216 7.53 17.56 -9.82
CA GLU A 216 6.38 16.67 -9.76
C GLU A 216 6.29 15.95 -8.41
N GLY A 217 7.42 15.46 -7.89
CA GLY A 217 7.45 14.83 -6.57
C GLY A 217 7.07 15.79 -5.44
N LYS A 218 7.25 17.10 -5.63
CA LYS A 218 6.76 18.14 -4.70
C LYS A 218 5.28 18.51 -4.92
N ALA A 219 4.74 18.23 -6.11
CA ALA A 219 3.35 18.54 -6.46
C ALA A 219 2.38 17.38 -6.14
N ALA A 220 2.93 16.16 -6.04
CA ALA A 220 2.27 14.95 -5.54
C ALA A 220 2.10 15.01 -4.01
#